data_AF-A0A6S6XRK2-F1
#
_entry.id   AF-A0A6S6XRK2-F1
#
_cell.length_a   1.000
_cell.length_b   1.000
_cell.length_c   1.000
_cell.angle_alpha   90.00
_cell.angle_beta   90.00
_cell.angle_gamma   90.00
#
_symmetry.space_group_name_H-M   'P 1'
#
loop_
_entity.id
_entity.type
_entity.pdbx_description
1 polymer ?
#
loop_
_entity_poly.entity_id
_entity_poly.type
_entity_poly.pdbx_seq_one_letter_code
_entity_poly.pdbx_strand_id
1 'polypeptide(L)'
;MKQSVSLIPAPTVTQPGGYVPVAYADRSTPRTALAEIAVEAVGKGWKITLAWACGKPVQDIARETDKFVDACAVLAPQAADAPWMTMGAPGKAVEGLLWRPDKSAPFLIQAEGLGSVKRTVAPASAKVTGEWRNGRWQVMFELPEWPALEKQRQIALAVWQGQEQERAGLKSISPGWLAVE
;
A
#
# COMPACT_ATOMS: atom_id res chain seq x y z
N MET A 1 6.64 -13.12 -10.93
CA MET A 1 5.35 -12.68 -11.50
C MET A 1 5.41 -11.20 -11.93
N LYS A 2 4.82 -10.83 -13.07
CA LYS A 2 4.50 -9.42 -13.43
C LYS A 2 3.08 -9.34 -13.96
N GLN A 3 2.25 -8.44 -13.42
CA GLN A 3 0.86 -8.28 -13.83
C GLN A 3 0.35 -6.84 -13.68
N SER A 4 -0.68 -6.50 -14.47
CA SER A 4 -1.47 -5.28 -14.30
C SER A 4 -2.68 -5.58 -13.43
N VAL A 5 -2.95 -4.73 -12.44
CA VAL A 5 -3.98 -4.91 -11.42
C VAL A 5 -4.95 -3.75 -11.50
N SER A 6 -6.23 -4.06 -11.77
CA SER A 6 -7.30 -3.08 -11.62
C SER A 6 -7.53 -2.83 -10.14
N LEU A 7 -7.54 -1.57 -9.73
CA LEU A 7 -7.74 -1.18 -8.33
C LEU A 7 -9.16 -0.71 -8.09
N ILE A 8 -9.59 -0.82 -6.84
CA ILE A 8 -10.88 -0.33 -6.35
C ILE A 8 -10.64 0.73 -5.27
N PRO A 9 -11.58 1.65 -5.02
CA PRO A 9 -11.47 2.52 -3.85
C PRO A 9 -11.55 1.66 -2.59
N ALA A 10 -10.72 1.97 -1.60
CA ALA A 10 -10.85 1.32 -0.29
C ALA A 10 -12.22 1.65 0.32
N PRO A 11 -12.92 0.66 0.93
CA PRO A 11 -14.21 0.90 1.56
C PRO A 11 -14.12 2.01 2.62
N THR A 12 -14.82 3.12 2.39
CA THR A 12 -14.87 4.28 3.30
C THR A 12 -15.94 4.11 4.37
N VAL A 13 -17.02 3.38 4.08
CA VAL A 13 -18.18 3.17 4.98
C VAL A 13 -17.84 2.41 6.25
N THR A 14 -16.84 1.54 6.21
CA THR A 14 -16.37 0.77 7.37
C THR A 14 -15.19 1.44 8.09
N GLN A 15 -14.78 2.64 7.67
CA GLN A 15 -13.66 3.33 8.29
C GLN A 15 -14.04 3.81 9.70
N PRO A 16 -13.14 3.66 10.68
CA PRO A 16 -13.34 4.23 12.01
C PRO A 16 -13.48 5.76 11.96
N GLY A 17 -14.40 6.30 12.74
CA GLY A 17 -14.67 7.75 12.84
C GLY A 17 -15.73 8.22 11.83
N GLY A 18 -16.73 8.95 12.31
CA GLY A 18 -17.93 9.30 11.52
C GLY A 18 -17.70 10.27 10.35
N TYR A 19 -16.58 10.99 10.30
CA TYR A 19 -16.35 12.01 9.27
C TYR A 19 -16.06 11.43 7.88
N VAL A 20 -15.19 10.42 7.78
CA VAL A 20 -14.71 9.90 6.49
C VAL A 20 -15.83 9.25 5.66
N PRO A 21 -16.72 8.41 6.23
CA PRO A 21 -17.85 7.86 5.49
C PRO A 21 -18.76 8.94 4.89
N VAL A 22 -18.96 10.04 5.63
CA VAL A 22 -19.89 11.12 5.23
C VAL A 22 -19.24 12.07 4.21
N ALA A 23 -18.05 12.59 4.51
CA ALA A 23 -17.37 13.59 3.67
C ALA A 23 -16.89 13.04 2.32
N TYR A 24 -16.79 11.71 2.18
CA TYR A 24 -16.30 11.04 0.99
C TYR A 24 -17.23 9.94 0.49
N ALA A 25 -18.54 10.01 0.83
CA ALA A 25 -19.54 9.04 0.37
C ALA A 25 -19.55 8.91 -1.17
N ASP A 26 -19.33 10.02 -1.88
CA ASP A 26 -19.35 10.08 -3.34
C ASP A 26 -18.04 9.59 -4.00
N ARG A 27 -16.99 9.26 -3.23
CA ARG A 27 -15.76 8.65 -3.77
C ARG A 27 -15.95 7.15 -4.04
N SER A 28 -16.78 6.84 -5.03
CA SER A 28 -17.05 5.49 -5.49
C SER A 28 -16.08 4.99 -6.56
N THR A 29 -15.18 5.85 -7.07
CA THR A 29 -14.18 5.51 -8.08
C THR A 29 -12.75 5.59 -7.53
N PRO A 30 -11.85 4.69 -7.93
CA PRO A 30 -10.46 4.75 -7.53
C PRO A 30 -9.77 5.93 -8.22
N ARG A 31 -8.92 6.66 -7.51
CA ARG A 31 -8.10 7.73 -8.12
C ARG A 31 -6.91 7.17 -8.89
N THR A 32 -6.44 5.99 -8.50
CA THR A 32 -5.53 5.16 -9.29
C THR A 32 -6.29 3.93 -9.75
N ALA A 33 -6.77 3.90 -11.00
CA ALA A 33 -7.56 2.78 -11.50
C ALA A 33 -6.73 1.53 -11.85
N LEU A 34 -5.44 1.70 -12.16
CA LEU A 34 -4.55 0.62 -12.59
C LEU A 34 -3.17 0.79 -11.96
N ALA A 35 -2.59 -0.32 -11.51
CA ALA A 35 -1.19 -0.40 -11.13
C ALA A 35 -0.53 -1.63 -11.77
N GLU A 36 0.77 -1.56 -12.01
CA GLU A 36 1.59 -2.71 -12.42
C GLU A 36 2.38 -3.18 -11.21
N ILE A 37 2.35 -4.49 -10.95
CA ILE A 37 3.16 -5.11 -9.91
C ILE A 37 4.04 -6.21 -10.51
N ALA A 38 5.31 -6.21 -10.13
CA ALA A 38 6.23 -7.32 -10.36
C ALA A 38 6.72 -7.82 -9.00
N VAL A 39 6.69 -9.13 -8.80
CA VAL A 39 7.14 -9.82 -7.58
C VAL A 39 8.12 -10.91 -8.00
N GLU A 40 9.35 -10.81 -7.51
CA GLU A 40 10.46 -11.70 -7.83
C GLU A 40 11.08 -12.22 -6.54
N ALA A 41 11.19 -13.54 -6.40
CA ALA A 41 11.96 -14.14 -5.31
C ALA A 41 13.46 -13.95 -5.59
N VAL A 42 14.23 -13.53 -4.59
CA VAL A 42 15.67 -13.32 -4.67
C VAL A 42 16.33 -14.00 -3.47
N GLY A 43 16.81 -15.23 -3.67
CA GLY A 43 17.30 -16.06 -2.56
C GLY A 43 16.16 -16.38 -1.59
N LYS A 44 16.30 -15.96 -0.32
CA LYS A 44 15.22 -16.03 0.70
C LYS A 44 14.33 -14.78 0.73
N GLY A 45 14.69 -13.79 -0.07
CA GLY A 45 14.10 -12.46 -0.09
C GLY A 45 13.20 -12.23 -1.28
N TRP A 46 12.76 -10.98 -1.39
CA TRP A 46 11.80 -10.54 -2.38
C TRP A 46 12.20 -9.17 -2.93
N LYS A 47 12.06 -9.05 -4.24
CA LYS A 47 12.07 -7.78 -4.95
C LYS A 47 10.67 -7.55 -5.51
N ILE A 48 10.04 -6.46 -5.08
CA ILE A 48 8.68 -6.10 -5.47
C ILE A 48 8.71 -4.73 -6.11
N THR A 49 8.28 -4.61 -7.35
CA THR A 49 8.17 -3.32 -8.05
C THR A 49 6.71 -3.00 -8.24
N LEU A 50 6.30 -1.79 -7.83
CA LEU A 50 4.96 -1.25 -8.03
C LEU A 50 5.07 0.02 -8.87
N ALA A 51 4.27 0.11 -9.93
CA ALA A 51 4.22 1.29 -10.78
C ALA A 51 2.79 1.73 -11.06
N TRP A 52 2.55 3.04 -11.10
CA TRP A 52 1.24 3.61 -11.40
C TRP A 52 1.37 4.98 -12.08
N ALA A 53 0.32 5.41 -12.77
CA ALA A 53 0.25 6.73 -13.36
C ALA A 53 0.00 7.81 -12.29
N CYS A 54 0.74 8.90 -12.36
CA CYS A 54 0.59 10.07 -11.50
C CYS A 54 1.04 11.30 -12.28
N GLY A 55 0.09 12.15 -12.67
CA GLY A 55 0.37 13.30 -13.54
C GLY A 55 1.12 14.43 -12.83
N LYS A 56 0.83 14.63 -11.54
CA LYS A 56 1.41 15.68 -10.67
C LYS A 56 1.84 15.04 -9.35
N PRO A 57 3.08 14.51 -9.27
CA PRO A 57 3.54 13.84 -8.07
C PRO A 57 3.65 14.84 -6.91
N VAL A 58 3.20 14.42 -5.72
CA VAL A 58 3.39 15.19 -4.48
C VAL A 58 4.42 14.46 -3.63
N GLN A 59 5.66 14.94 -3.68
CA GLN A 59 6.80 14.28 -3.03
C GLN A 59 7.06 14.76 -1.60
N ASP A 60 6.70 16.00 -1.31
CA ASP A 60 6.81 16.64 0.00
C ASP A 60 5.66 17.65 0.14
N ILE A 61 5.26 17.96 1.37
CA ILE A 61 4.15 18.89 1.63
C ILE A 61 4.61 20.33 1.90
N ALA A 62 5.92 20.61 1.93
CA ALA A 62 6.51 21.92 2.16
C ALA A 62 5.94 22.65 3.42
N ARG A 63 5.52 21.88 4.43
CA ARG A 63 4.81 22.35 5.65
C ARG A 63 3.39 22.89 5.43
N GLU A 64 2.80 22.67 4.27
CA GLU A 64 1.38 22.95 4.00
C GLU A 64 0.50 21.90 4.68
N THR A 65 -0.54 22.36 5.37
CA THR A 65 -1.38 21.51 6.25
C THR A 65 -2.54 20.83 5.53
N ASP A 66 -2.82 21.23 4.29
CA ASP A 66 -3.88 20.73 3.41
C ASP A 66 -3.35 19.89 2.25
N LYS A 67 -2.06 19.54 2.28
CA LYS A 67 -1.42 18.67 1.28
C LYS A 67 -1.10 17.30 1.86
N PHE A 68 -1.17 16.32 0.99
CA PHE A 68 -0.80 14.94 1.29
C PHE A 68 0.21 14.49 0.24
N VAL A 69 1.21 13.71 0.67
CA VAL A 69 2.17 13.12 -0.26
C VAL A 69 1.58 11.90 -0.96
N ASP A 70 2.14 11.57 -2.11
CA ASP A 70 1.95 10.26 -2.71
C ASP A 70 2.47 9.16 -1.77
N ALA A 71 1.91 7.97 -1.89
CA ALA A 71 2.35 6.82 -1.13
C ALA A 71 1.95 5.53 -1.81
N CYS A 72 2.66 4.46 -1.49
CA CYS A 72 2.19 3.12 -1.79
C CYS A 72 2.58 2.13 -0.71
N ALA A 73 1.82 1.05 -0.60
CA ALA A 73 2.11 -0.03 0.31
C ALA A 73 1.92 -1.39 -0.36
N VAL A 74 2.73 -2.35 0.08
CA VAL A 74 2.58 -3.76 -0.23
C VAL A 74 2.42 -4.53 1.06
N LEU A 75 1.46 -5.44 1.12
CA LEU A 75 1.13 -6.20 2.33
C LEU A 75 1.00 -7.69 2.02
N ALA A 76 1.33 -8.52 2.99
CA ALA A 76 1.10 -9.96 2.97
C ALA A 76 0.26 -10.37 4.20
N PRO A 77 -0.58 -11.40 4.07
CA PRO A 77 -1.32 -11.94 5.20
C PRO A 77 -0.40 -12.76 6.10
N GLN A 78 -0.53 -12.66 7.43
CA GLN A 78 0.18 -13.55 8.36
C GLN A 78 -0.56 -14.90 8.54
N ALA A 79 -1.86 -14.94 8.24
CA ALA A 79 -2.70 -16.14 8.21
C ALA A 79 -3.40 -16.26 6.85
N ALA A 80 -3.53 -17.48 6.31
CA ALA A 80 -4.07 -17.73 4.96
C ALA A 80 -5.46 -17.15 4.71
N ASP A 81 -6.26 -17.00 5.78
CA ASP A 81 -7.63 -16.49 5.74
C ASP A 81 -7.75 -15.06 6.32
N ALA A 82 -6.64 -14.31 6.41
CA ALA A 82 -6.67 -12.93 6.86
C ALA A 82 -7.46 -12.04 5.86
N PRO A 83 -8.50 -11.32 6.33
CA PRO A 83 -9.36 -10.55 5.43
C PRO A 83 -8.65 -9.29 4.93
N TRP A 84 -8.44 -9.19 3.63
CA TRP A 84 -7.76 -8.03 3.02
C TRP A 84 -8.56 -6.72 3.21
N MET A 85 -9.87 -6.76 2.95
CA MET A 85 -10.72 -5.56 2.95
C MET A 85 -10.77 -4.82 4.29
N THR A 86 -10.54 -5.55 5.38
CA THR A 86 -10.52 -4.98 6.73
C THR A 86 -9.11 -4.83 7.28
N MET A 87 -8.07 -5.08 6.48
CA MET A 87 -6.68 -5.12 6.94
C MET A 87 -6.47 -6.10 8.11
N GLY A 88 -6.99 -7.32 7.94
CA GLY A 88 -6.93 -8.38 8.94
C GLY A 88 -8.11 -8.39 9.90
N ALA A 89 -7.98 -9.24 10.91
CA ALA A 89 -8.87 -9.39 12.06
C ALA A 89 -8.05 -9.87 13.27
N PRO A 90 -8.58 -9.85 14.51
CA PRO A 90 -7.88 -10.40 15.66
C PRO A 90 -7.39 -11.83 15.41
N GLY A 91 -6.08 -12.07 15.61
CA GLY A 91 -5.43 -13.36 15.32
C GLY A 91 -5.21 -13.67 13.84
N LYS A 92 -5.61 -12.78 12.93
CA LYS A 92 -5.43 -12.87 11.47
C LYS A 92 -4.82 -11.58 10.94
N ALA A 93 -3.62 -11.28 11.43
CA ALA A 93 -2.94 -10.04 11.10
C ALA A 93 -2.51 -9.97 9.63
N VAL A 94 -2.32 -8.75 9.16
CA VAL A 94 -1.60 -8.42 7.92
C VAL A 94 -0.37 -7.59 8.28
N GLU A 95 0.68 -7.74 7.49
CA GLU A 95 1.90 -6.93 7.62
C GLU A 95 2.40 -6.44 6.28
N GLY A 96 3.20 -5.39 6.27
CA GLY A 96 3.86 -4.95 5.05
C GLY A 96 4.62 -3.67 5.15
N LEU A 97 5.04 -3.14 4.00
CA LEU A 97 5.82 -1.91 3.93
C LEU A 97 4.98 -0.80 3.31
N LEU A 98 5.04 0.38 3.92
CA LEU A 98 4.53 1.63 3.37
C LEU A 98 5.70 2.52 2.99
N TRP A 99 5.74 2.85 1.70
CA TRP A 99 6.65 3.82 1.14
C TRP A 99 6.00 5.20 1.05
N ARG A 100 6.83 6.22 1.29
CA ARG A 100 6.51 7.63 1.10
C ARG A 100 7.75 8.35 0.55
N PRO A 101 7.59 9.31 -0.37
CA PRO A 101 8.70 10.07 -0.93
C PRO A 101 9.32 11.06 0.07
N ASP A 102 8.58 11.54 1.08
CA ASP A 102 9.06 12.48 2.11
C ASP A 102 9.74 11.77 3.31
N LYS A 103 10.13 10.51 3.15
CA LYS A 103 10.72 9.69 4.21
C LYS A 103 11.95 8.99 3.69
N SER A 104 13.01 8.99 4.49
CA SER A 104 14.27 8.31 4.18
C SER A 104 14.19 6.79 4.30
N ALA A 105 13.17 6.28 5.00
CA ALA A 105 12.93 4.86 5.20
C ALA A 105 11.43 4.53 5.13
N PRO A 106 11.05 3.33 4.68
CA PRO A 106 9.67 2.88 4.72
C PRO A 106 9.21 2.63 6.15
N PHE A 107 7.89 2.61 6.35
CA PHE A 107 7.28 2.13 7.58
C PHE A 107 6.94 0.65 7.46
N LEU A 108 7.15 -0.10 8.54
CA LEU A 108 6.47 -1.39 8.73
C LEU A 108 5.05 -1.11 9.18
N ILE A 109 4.09 -1.72 8.49
CA ILE A 109 2.67 -1.71 8.84
C ILE A 109 2.31 -3.07 9.42
N GLN A 110 1.56 -3.06 10.52
CA GLN A 110 0.88 -4.24 11.05
C GLN A 110 -0.56 -3.87 11.41
N ALA A 111 -1.50 -4.76 11.14
CA ALA A 111 -2.90 -4.56 11.47
C ALA A 111 -3.64 -5.88 11.69
N GLU A 112 -4.62 -5.84 12.60
CA GLU A 112 -5.58 -6.91 12.93
C GLU A 112 -7.02 -6.37 12.79
N GLY A 113 -7.28 -5.62 11.72
CA GLY A 113 -8.56 -4.95 11.50
C GLY A 113 -8.45 -3.44 11.34
N LEU A 114 -9.51 -2.83 10.81
CA LEU A 114 -9.61 -1.38 10.66
C LEU A 114 -9.48 -0.69 12.03
N GLY A 115 -8.68 0.36 12.10
CA GLY A 115 -8.40 1.09 13.35
C GLY A 115 -7.28 0.51 14.22
N SER A 116 -6.77 -0.69 13.92
CA SER A 116 -5.65 -1.30 14.65
C SER A 116 -4.28 -1.07 14.02
N VAL A 117 -4.25 -0.33 12.90
CA VAL A 117 -3.04 -0.12 12.09
C VAL A 117 -1.94 0.53 12.93
N LYS A 118 -0.84 -0.19 13.12
CA LYS A 118 0.39 0.32 13.72
C LYS A 118 1.43 0.57 12.64
N ARG A 119 2.17 1.67 12.80
CA ARG A 119 3.33 2.00 11.97
C ARG A 119 4.56 2.02 12.85
N THR A 120 5.55 1.23 12.50
CA THR A 120 6.86 1.23 13.14
C THR A 120 7.94 1.42 12.08
N VAL A 121 9.18 1.61 12.52
CA VAL A 121 10.32 1.68 11.61
C VAL A 121 10.51 0.29 10.98
N ALA A 122 10.66 0.23 9.66
CA ALA A 122 10.95 -1.03 8.98
C ALA A 122 12.34 -1.56 9.39
N PRO A 123 12.58 -2.88 9.27
CA PRO A 123 13.91 -3.44 9.48
C PRO A 123 14.95 -2.70 8.62
N ALA A 124 16.14 -2.42 9.17
CA ALA A 124 17.20 -1.70 8.45
C ALA A 124 17.65 -2.41 7.16
N SER A 125 17.36 -3.71 7.05
CA SER A 125 17.65 -4.51 5.88
C SER A 125 16.60 -4.38 4.76
N ALA A 126 15.42 -3.85 5.05
CA ALA A 126 14.41 -3.53 4.05
C ALA A 126 14.79 -2.23 3.34
N LYS A 127 14.96 -2.29 2.02
CA LYS A 127 15.26 -1.13 1.19
C LYS A 127 14.05 -0.81 0.33
N VAL A 128 13.77 0.48 0.18
CA VAL A 128 12.74 0.93 -0.75
C VAL A 128 13.22 2.18 -1.46
N THR A 129 13.11 2.18 -2.78
CA THR A 129 13.43 3.31 -3.63
C THR A 129 12.23 3.66 -4.49
N GLY A 130 12.00 4.95 -4.73
CA GLY A 130 10.92 5.44 -5.56
C GLY A 130 11.46 6.46 -6.55
N GLU A 131 11.07 6.35 -7.81
CA GLU A 131 11.38 7.30 -8.86
C GLU A 131 10.09 7.70 -9.56
N TRP A 132 9.90 9.00 -9.77
CA TRP A 132 8.87 9.50 -10.67
C TRP A 132 9.50 9.93 -11.99
N ARG A 133 9.01 9.39 -13.10
CA ARG A 133 9.47 9.73 -14.44
C ARG A 133 8.35 9.59 -15.45
N ASN A 134 8.22 10.57 -16.34
CA ASN A 134 7.25 10.56 -17.45
C ASN A 134 5.80 10.31 -16.98
N GLY A 135 5.36 10.99 -15.92
CA GLY A 135 3.97 10.88 -15.45
C GLY A 135 3.66 9.58 -14.70
N ARG A 136 4.68 8.86 -14.23
CA ARG A 136 4.52 7.57 -13.54
C ARG A 136 5.46 7.48 -12.36
N TRP A 137 4.95 6.89 -11.28
CA TRP A 137 5.79 6.39 -10.19
C TRP A 137 6.24 4.97 -10.51
N GLN A 138 7.47 4.65 -10.11
CA GLN A 138 7.99 3.30 -9.97
C GLN A 138 8.66 3.18 -8.61
N VAL A 139 8.16 2.28 -7.77
CA VAL A 139 8.67 2.04 -6.42
C VAL A 139 9.12 0.59 -6.31
N MET A 140 10.35 0.38 -5.86
CA MET A 140 10.95 -0.93 -5.70
C MET A 140 11.22 -1.19 -4.22
N PHE A 141 10.64 -2.27 -3.71
CA PHE A 141 10.87 -2.81 -2.38
C PHE A 141 11.82 -3.99 -2.50
N GLU A 142 12.88 -4.01 -1.70
CA GLU A 142 13.82 -5.11 -1.58
C GLU A 142 13.88 -5.54 -0.12
N LEU A 143 13.46 -6.78 0.13
CA LEU A 143 13.49 -7.38 1.46
C LEU A 143 14.36 -8.63 1.41
N PRO A 144 15.34 -8.82 2.31
CA PRO A 144 16.16 -10.04 2.33
C PRO A 144 15.38 -11.27 2.79
N GLU A 145 14.27 -11.06 3.50
CA GLU A 145 13.33 -12.08 3.93
C GLU A 145 11.96 -11.44 4.14
N TRP A 146 10.90 -12.21 3.89
CA TRP A 146 9.54 -11.82 4.25
C TRP A 146 8.70 -13.07 4.57
N PRO A 147 8.71 -13.54 5.83
CA PRO A 147 8.09 -14.82 6.20
C PRO A 147 6.60 -14.94 5.84
N ALA A 148 5.82 -13.88 6.00
CA ALA A 148 4.41 -13.88 5.64
C ALA A 148 4.19 -14.10 4.13
N LEU A 149 4.91 -13.36 3.29
CA LEU A 149 4.85 -13.51 1.84
C LEU A 149 5.37 -14.89 1.38
N GLU A 150 6.46 -15.35 1.99
CA GLU A 150 7.04 -16.68 1.74
C GLU A 150 6.04 -17.80 2.03
N LYS A 151 5.37 -17.72 3.19
CA LYS A 151 4.45 -18.76 3.66
C LYS A 151 3.12 -18.74 2.91
N GLN A 152 2.52 -17.57 2.75
CA GLN A 152 1.15 -17.46 2.22
C GLN A 152 1.09 -17.27 0.70
N ARG A 153 2.21 -16.89 0.06
CA ARG A 153 2.26 -16.66 -1.40
C ARG A 153 1.15 -15.71 -1.88
N GLN A 154 0.87 -14.70 -1.06
CA GLN A 154 -0.21 -13.74 -1.26
C GLN A 154 0.27 -12.33 -0.95
N ILE A 155 -0.07 -11.40 -1.82
CA ILE A 155 0.28 -9.99 -1.68
C ILE A 155 -0.88 -9.09 -2.07
N ALA A 156 -1.05 -7.98 -1.39
CA ALA A 156 -1.99 -6.93 -1.76
C ALA A 156 -1.28 -5.59 -1.81
N LEU A 157 -1.88 -4.63 -2.52
CA LEU A 157 -1.28 -3.32 -2.71
C LEU A 157 -2.28 -2.20 -2.42
N ALA A 158 -1.73 -1.06 -2.03
CA ALA A 158 -2.48 0.18 -1.84
C ALA A 158 -1.68 1.36 -2.41
N VAL A 159 -2.36 2.30 -3.05
CA VAL A 159 -1.80 3.51 -3.65
C VAL A 159 -2.59 4.72 -3.18
N TRP A 160 -1.86 5.77 -2.81
CA TRP A 160 -2.39 7.08 -2.48
C TRP A 160 -1.81 8.12 -3.46
N GLN A 161 -2.67 8.92 -4.09
CA GLN A 161 -2.27 10.11 -4.85
C GLN A 161 -2.52 11.38 -4.03
N GLY A 162 -1.42 12.06 -3.71
CA GLY A 162 -1.40 13.31 -2.97
C GLY A 162 -2.15 14.44 -3.69
N GLN A 163 -1.98 14.54 -5.02
CA GLN A 163 -2.74 15.49 -5.86
C GLN A 163 -4.26 15.31 -5.75
N GLU A 164 -4.72 14.09 -5.43
CA GLU A 164 -6.11 13.73 -5.24
C GLU A 164 -6.51 13.73 -3.77
N GLN A 165 -5.70 14.32 -2.89
CA GLN A 165 -6.00 14.43 -1.46
C GLN A 165 -6.20 13.06 -0.78
N GLU A 166 -5.58 12.00 -1.32
CA GLU A 166 -5.64 10.66 -0.74
C GLU A 166 -4.71 10.56 0.47
N ARG A 167 -5.26 10.01 1.56
CA ARG A 167 -4.57 9.76 2.83
C ARG A 167 -5.38 8.80 3.68
N ALA A 168 -4.70 8.09 4.59
CA ALA A 168 -5.33 7.14 5.51
C ALA A 168 -6.19 6.11 4.75
N GLY A 169 -7.49 6.00 5.06
CA GLY A 169 -8.42 5.10 4.38
C GLY A 169 -8.82 5.53 2.96
N LEU A 170 -8.53 6.76 2.53
CA LEU A 170 -8.79 7.22 1.16
C LEU A 170 -7.61 6.83 0.28
N LYS A 171 -7.80 5.80 -0.54
CA LYS A 171 -6.78 5.18 -1.38
C LYS A 171 -7.40 4.24 -2.39
N SER A 172 -6.61 3.85 -3.37
CA SER A 172 -6.92 2.76 -4.30
C SER A 172 -6.21 1.48 -3.85
N ILE A 173 -6.89 0.33 -3.85
CA ILE A 173 -6.36 -0.96 -3.38
C ILE A 173 -6.59 -2.08 -4.40
N SER A 174 -5.82 -3.17 -4.33
CA SER A 174 -6.19 -4.40 -5.03
C SER A 174 -7.53 -4.93 -4.50
N PRO A 175 -8.38 -5.54 -5.35
CA PRO A 175 -9.70 -6.06 -4.94
C PRO A 175 -9.61 -7.33 -4.08
N GLY A 176 -8.41 -7.89 -3.91
CA GLY A 176 -8.16 -9.08 -3.12
C GLY A 176 -6.66 -9.30 -2.94
N TRP A 177 -6.33 -10.43 -2.31
CA TRP A 177 -4.98 -10.97 -2.34
C TRP A 177 -4.64 -11.43 -3.76
N LEU A 178 -3.50 -10.98 -4.26
CA LEU A 178 -2.89 -11.45 -5.49
C LEU A 178 -2.02 -12.65 -5.15
N ALA A 179 -2.18 -13.76 -5.88
CA ALA A 179 -1.29 -14.90 -5.75
C ALA A 179 0.13 -14.50 -6.18
N VAL A 180 1.14 -15.09 -5.55
CA VAL A 180 2.54 -14.97 -5.92
C VAL A 180 3.05 -16.37 -6.24
N GLU A 181 3.52 -16.55 -7.47
CA GLU A 181 4.16 -17.79 -7.92
C GLU A 181 5.63 -17.84 -7.50
#